data_AF-A0A965J1W5-F1
#
_entry.id   AF-A0A965J1W5-F1
#
_cell.length_a   1.000
_cell.length_b   1.000
_cell.length_c   1.000
_cell.angle_alpha   90.00
_cell.angle_beta   90.00
_cell.angle_gamma   90.00
#
_symmetry.space_group_name_H-M   'P 1'
#
loop_
_entity.id
_entity.type
_entity.pdbx_description
1 polymer ?
#
loop_
_entity_poly.entity_id
_entity_poly.type
_entity_poly.pdbx_seq_one_letter_code
_entity_poly.pdbx_strand_id
1 'polypeptide(L)'
;MLNYNNYSPRNFLFFGLLFLLFSCAHEESSVPRKPEVKKAPKIENNKLIRIIGRQNLEIQIEKSGHSITKLFFNDSLLPLKNFEKENVIQSILSLLKKQKQSEPKNAHYRYEEDHFKIIPEEMGTRLDTAKLKPFLELALNNGAKTYDLNVEDCYLNPQVKHNDNRLKEITPRLMQMLQLKLEYKFEDALLTLDKKTIGGLITTNEKA
;
A
#
# COMPACT_ATOMS: atom_id res chain seq x y z
N MET A 1 -59.09 4.53 19.80
CA MET A 1 -60.10 3.46 19.99
C MET A 1 -59.36 2.13 20.12
N LEU A 2 -59.58 1.47 21.26
CA LEU A 2 -59.30 0.06 21.65
C LEU A 2 -57.81 -0.39 21.73
N ASN A 3 -57.19 -0.57 22.92
CA ASN A 3 -57.35 -1.62 23.97
C ASN A 3 -57.17 -3.06 23.43
N TYR A 4 -56.58 -4.07 24.09
CA TYR A 4 -55.89 -4.30 25.36
C TYR A 4 -55.50 -5.80 25.35
N ASN A 5 -54.41 -6.18 26.02
CA ASN A 5 -54.28 -7.35 26.91
C ASN A 5 -54.30 -8.84 26.45
N ASN A 6 -53.40 -9.57 27.13
CA ASN A 6 -53.58 -10.83 27.91
C ASN A 6 -53.07 -12.18 27.36
N TYR A 7 -51.94 -12.61 27.94
CA TYR A 7 -51.76 -13.69 28.94
C TYR A 7 -52.54 -15.03 28.85
N SER A 8 -51.81 -16.09 29.28
CA SER A 8 -52.24 -17.31 30.04
C SER A 8 -52.35 -18.64 29.22
N PRO A 9 -52.31 -19.86 29.81
CA PRO A 9 -51.46 -20.45 30.90
C PRO A 9 -51.15 -21.99 30.77
N ARG A 10 -50.62 -22.57 31.88
CA ARG A 10 -50.79 -23.95 32.47
C ARG A 10 -49.65 -24.96 32.25
N ASN A 11 -48.89 -25.35 33.30
CA ASN A 11 -49.17 -26.23 34.46
C ASN A 11 -48.91 -27.72 34.18
N PHE A 12 -48.01 -28.36 34.95
CA PHE A 12 -48.26 -29.67 35.55
C PHE A 12 -47.34 -29.90 36.77
N LEU A 13 -47.97 -30.27 37.89
CA LEU A 13 -47.43 -30.70 39.18
C LEU A 13 -47.10 -32.21 39.15
N PHE A 14 -46.15 -32.69 39.98
CA PHE A 14 -46.37 -33.65 41.10
C PHE A 14 -45.07 -34.31 41.66
N PHE A 15 -44.98 -34.34 43.01
CA PHE A 15 -44.45 -35.36 43.96
C PHE A 15 -42.95 -35.77 43.92
N GLY A 16 -42.26 -36.02 45.05
CA GLY A 16 -42.69 -36.29 46.42
C GLY A 16 -41.52 -36.39 47.44
N LEU A 17 -41.94 -36.59 48.71
CA LEU A 17 -41.20 -36.73 49.98
C LEU A 17 -40.04 -37.76 50.01
N LEU A 18 -39.06 -37.57 50.93
CA LEU A 18 -38.87 -38.37 52.18
C LEU A 18 -37.41 -38.36 52.74
N PHE A 19 -37.21 -37.71 53.90
CA PHE A 19 -36.45 -38.10 55.13
C PHE A 19 -34.99 -38.65 55.09
N LEU A 20 -34.04 -37.99 55.80
CA LEU A 20 -33.52 -38.39 57.15
C LEU A 20 -32.27 -37.60 57.59
N LEU A 21 -32.13 -37.47 58.91
CA LEU A 21 -31.16 -36.71 59.71
C LEU A 21 -29.78 -37.37 59.80
N PHE A 22 -28.71 -36.57 59.86
CA PHE A 22 -27.48 -36.79 60.64
C PHE A 22 -26.90 -35.39 60.99
N SER A 23 -26.99 -34.96 62.25
CA SER A 23 -25.96 -35.03 63.31
C SER A 23 -25.02 -33.82 63.33
N CYS A 24 -25.03 -33.10 64.46
CA CYS A 24 -24.13 -31.99 64.79
C CYS A 24 -22.65 -32.41 64.71
N ALA A 25 -21.82 -31.53 64.15
CA ALA A 25 -20.44 -31.31 64.60
C ALA A 25 -20.08 -29.84 64.34
N HIS A 26 -19.54 -29.23 65.38
CA HIS A 26 -19.14 -27.83 65.52
C HIS A 26 -17.69 -27.71 65.06
N GLU A 27 -17.36 -26.88 64.07
CA GLU A 27 -15.98 -26.40 63.94
C GLU A 27 -15.86 -25.11 63.09
N GLU A 28 -15.26 -24.12 63.75
CA GLU A 28 -14.52 -22.97 63.24
C GLU A 28 -15.17 -21.96 62.26
N SER A 29 -15.47 -20.81 62.85
CA SER A 29 -15.54 -19.48 62.23
C SER A 29 -14.44 -19.26 61.16
N SER A 30 -14.83 -19.27 59.90
CA SER A 30 -14.07 -18.61 58.83
C SER A 30 -14.79 -17.34 58.39
N VAL A 31 -14.20 -16.18 58.71
CA VAL A 31 -14.60 -14.87 58.20
C VAL A 31 -14.70 -14.93 56.67
N PRO A 32 -15.82 -14.52 56.03
CA PRO A 32 -15.92 -14.52 54.58
C PRO A 32 -14.93 -13.51 53.99
N ARG A 33 -13.91 -14.00 53.27
CA ARG A 33 -13.01 -13.16 52.47
C ARG A 33 -13.82 -12.48 51.38
N LYS A 34 -13.82 -11.14 51.39
CA LYS A 34 -14.34 -10.29 50.30
C LYS A 34 -13.72 -10.78 48.98
N PRO A 35 -14.51 -11.02 47.92
CA PRO A 35 -13.96 -11.50 46.66
C PRO A 35 -12.93 -10.49 46.16
N GLU A 36 -11.69 -10.95 45.98
CA GLU A 36 -10.67 -10.21 45.26
C GLU A 36 -11.22 -9.90 43.87
N VAL A 37 -11.45 -8.62 43.60
CA VAL A 37 -11.70 -8.12 42.26
C VAL A 37 -10.45 -8.42 41.45
N LYS A 38 -10.47 -9.50 40.67
CA LYS A 38 -9.49 -9.71 39.60
C LYS A 38 -9.50 -8.43 38.77
N LYS A 39 -8.39 -7.68 38.77
CA LYS A 39 -8.23 -6.54 37.86
C LYS A 39 -8.60 -7.03 36.47
N ALA A 40 -9.61 -6.39 35.87
CA ALA A 40 -9.96 -6.64 34.48
C ALA A 40 -8.68 -6.58 33.64
N PRO A 41 -8.46 -7.51 32.69
CA PRO A 41 -7.33 -7.42 31.79
C PRO A 41 -7.33 -6.04 31.15
N LYS A 42 -6.22 -5.31 31.24
CA LYS A 42 -6.04 -4.07 30.49
C LYS A 42 -6.29 -4.40 29.02
N ILE A 43 -7.36 -3.85 28.43
CA ILE A 43 -7.62 -3.97 27.00
C ILE A 43 -6.44 -3.29 26.31
N GLU A 44 -5.55 -4.10 25.74
CA GLU A 44 -4.41 -3.63 24.98
C GLU A 44 -4.93 -3.11 23.63
N ASN A 45 -5.24 -1.81 23.58
CA ASN A 45 -5.65 -1.12 22.35
C ASN A 45 -4.44 -0.94 21.42
N ASN A 46 -3.83 -2.05 20.97
CA ASN A 46 -2.73 -2.01 20.02
C ASN A 46 -3.29 -1.54 18.66
N LYS A 47 -2.80 -0.40 18.16
CA LYS A 47 -3.17 0.15 16.85
C LYS A 47 -2.08 -0.22 15.86
N LEU A 48 -2.48 -0.77 14.72
CA LEU A 48 -1.58 -1.15 13.63
C LEU A 48 -1.71 -0.16 12.48
N ILE A 49 -0.61 0.50 12.11
CA ILE A 49 -0.50 1.23 10.84
C ILE A 49 0.22 0.32 9.84
N ARG A 50 -0.34 0.19 8.64
CA ARG A 50 0.28 -0.53 7.52
C ARG A 50 0.55 0.44 6.38
N ILE A 51 1.73 0.38 5.80
CA ILE A 51 2.10 1.15 4.61
C ILE A 51 2.59 0.15 3.58
N ILE A 52 1.87 0.05 2.47
CA ILE A 52 2.17 -0.88 1.38
C ILE A 52 2.68 -0.12 0.15
N GLY A 53 3.47 -0.79 -0.68
CA GLY A 53 4.02 -0.23 -1.91
C GLY A 53 4.31 -1.28 -2.97
N ARG A 54 4.96 -0.82 -4.05
CA ARG A 54 5.39 -1.68 -5.17
C ARG A 54 6.40 -2.74 -4.69
N GLN A 55 6.50 -3.84 -5.43
CA GLN A 55 7.45 -4.93 -5.15
C GLN A 55 7.30 -5.56 -3.75
N ASN A 56 6.06 -5.73 -3.28
CA ASN A 56 5.74 -6.30 -1.96
C ASN A 56 6.40 -5.54 -0.80
N LEU A 57 6.64 -4.24 -0.96
CA LEU A 57 7.07 -3.38 0.13
C LEU A 57 5.93 -3.27 1.14
N GLU A 58 6.23 -3.65 2.39
CA GLU A 58 5.32 -3.43 3.51
C GLU A 58 6.10 -2.93 4.73
N ILE A 59 5.55 -1.88 5.35
CA ILE A 59 5.98 -1.37 6.65
C ILE A 59 4.80 -1.49 7.61
N GLN A 60 5.03 -2.10 8.77
CA GLN A 60 4.03 -2.23 9.81
C GLN A 60 4.52 -1.53 11.07
N ILE A 61 3.63 -0.76 11.70
CA ILE A 61 3.96 0.04 12.88
C ILE A 61 2.90 -0.25 13.94
N GLU A 62 3.32 -0.93 15.00
CA GLU A 62 2.46 -1.18 16.16
C GLU A 62 2.56 -0.02 17.14
N LYS A 63 1.41 0.37 17.71
CA LYS A 63 1.30 1.44 18.71
C LYS A 63 0.49 0.98 19.91
N SER A 64 1.04 1.14 21.11
CA SER A 64 0.27 1.02 22.35
C SER A 64 -0.15 2.42 22.81
N GLY A 65 -1.44 2.74 22.64
CA GLY A 65 -1.93 4.11 22.83
C GLY A 65 -1.37 5.07 21.78
N HIS A 66 -0.56 6.04 22.21
CA HIS A 66 0.12 7.01 21.33
C HIS A 66 1.57 6.64 21.01
N SER A 67 2.15 5.71 21.78
CA SER A 67 3.56 5.34 21.67
C SER A 67 3.74 4.24 20.64
N ILE A 68 4.73 4.42 19.75
CA ILE A 68 5.16 3.37 18.82
C ILE A 68 5.95 2.33 19.62
N THR A 69 5.66 1.05 19.40
CA THR A 69 6.24 -0.06 20.15
C THR A 69 7.03 -1.03 19.28
N LYS A 70 6.63 -1.21 18.03
CA LYS A 70 7.33 -2.06 17.06
C LYS A 70 7.28 -1.46 15.66
N LEU A 71 8.31 -1.76 14.90
CA LEU A 71 8.43 -1.41 13.49
C LEU A 71 8.88 -2.66 12.73
N PHE A 72 8.11 -3.07 11.73
CA PHE A 72 8.45 -4.19 10.86
C PHE A 72 8.64 -3.71 9.43
N PHE A 73 9.50 -4.40 8.70
CA PHE A 73 9.64 -4.28 7.26
C PHE A 73 9.57 -5.66 6.64
N ASN A 74 8.61 -5.87 5.75
CA ASN A 74 8.31 -7.16 5.12
C ASN A 74 8.31 -8.30 6.17
N ASP A 75 7.45 -8.15 7.19
CA ASP A 75 7.29 -9.04 8.36
C ASP A 75 8.51 -9.20 9.28
N SER A 76 9.65 -8.59 8.96
CA SER A 76 10.86 -8.62 9.79
C SER A 76 10.87 -7.48 10.81
N LEU A 77 10.93 -7.83 12.10
CA LEU A 77 11.03 -6.84 13.18
C LEU A 77 12.36 -6.09 13.10
N LEU A 78 12.30 -4.76 13.04
CA LEU A 78 13.50 -3.92 13.04
C LEU A 78 13.98 -3.66 14.49
N PRO A 79 15.27 -3.86 14.78
CA PRO A 79 15.82 -3.70 16.13
C PRO A 79 16.07 -2.22 16.47
N LEU A 80 15.00 -1.45 16.62
CA LEU A 80 15.09 -0.04 17.03
C LEU A 80 15.28 0.05 18.55
N LYS A 81 16.26 0.85 18.98
CA LYS A 81 16.48 1.18 20.39
C LYS A 81 15.57 2.32 20.88
N ASN A 82 15.15 3.19 19.97
CA ASN A 82 14.33 4.35 20.25
C ASN A 82 13.17 4.41 19.24
N PHE A 83 11.94 4.40 19.74
CA PHE A 83 10.70 4.44 18.96
C PHE A 83 10.03 5.83 18.93
N GLU A 84 10.78 6.89 19.27
CA GLU A 84 10.36 8.25 18.97
C GLU A 84 10.09 8.44 17.47
N LYS A 85 9.09 9.26 17.17
CA LYS A 85 8.54 9.44 15.83
C LYS A 85 9.62 9.75 14.78
N GLU A 86 10.51 10.71 15.06
CA GLU A 86 11.57 11.08 14.13
C GLU A 86 12.54 9.92 13.87
N ASN A 87 12.90 9.15 14.90
CA ASN A 87 13.78 7.99 14.74
C ASN A 87 13.14 6.88 13.90
N VAL A 88 11.84 6.65 14.07
CA VAL A 88 11.07 5.72 13.23
C VAL A 88 11.05 6.20 11.78
N ILE A 89 10.76 7.47 11.52
CA ILE A 89 10.77 8.05 10.18
C ILE A 89 12.15 7.91 9.53
N GLN A 90 13.22 8.32 10.22
CA GLN A 90 14.59 8.22 9.70
C GLN A 90 14.99 6.76 9.44
N SER A 91 14.58 5.84 10.29
CA SER A 91 14.82 4.40 10.10
C SER A 91 14.12 3.89 8.84
N ILE A 92 12.86 4.27 8.63
CA ILE A 92 12.11 3.92 7.41
C ILE A 92 12.78 4.52 6.18
N LEU A 93 13.09 5.82 6.18
CA LEU A 93 13.73 6.48 5.03
C LEU A 93 15.09 5.85 4.67
N SER A 94 15.91 5.56 5.69
CA SER A 94 17.21 4.90 5.51
C SER A 94 17.06 3.48 4.94
N LEU A 95 16.09 2.72 5.45
CA LEU A 95 15.80 1.37 4.98
C LEU A 95 15.35 1.36 3.51
N LEU A 96 14.41 2.25 3.16
CA LEU A 96 13.87 2.35 1.81
C LEU A 96 14.91 2.85 0.81
N LYS A 97 15.80 3.76 1.22
CA LYS A 97 16.92 4.24 0.38
C LYS A 97 17.92 3.12 0.05
N LYS A 98 18.06 2.11 0.91
CA LYS A 98 18.94 0.95 0.67
C LYS A 98 18.31 -0.10 -0.24
N GLN A 99 16.99 -0.06 -0.46
CA GLN A 99 16.33 -0.97 -1.39
C GLN A 99 16.77 -0.68 -2.82
N LYS A 100 16.82 -1.72 -3.65
CA LYS A 100 17.07 -1.56 -5.08
C LYS A 100 15.87 -0.85 -5.71
N GLN A 101 16.07 0.39 -6.14
CA GLN A 101 15.04 1.20 -6.79
C GLN A 101 15.27 1.26 -8.30
N SER A 102 14.18 1.40 -9.05
CA SER A 102 14.18 1.59 -10.51
C SER A 102 13.55 2.93 -10.86
N GLU A 103 14.16 3.67 -11.77
CA GLU A 103 13.58 4.91 -12.28
C GLU A 103 12.32 4.61 -13.12
N PRO A 104 11.28 5.45 -13.09
CA PRO A 104 10.20 5.37 -14.06
C PRO A 104 10.74 5.65 -15.46
N LYS A 105 10.10 5.07 -16.49
CA LYS A 105 10.42 5.37 -17.89
C LYS A 105 9.21 6.00 -18.56
N ASN A 106 9.47 7.05 -19.31
CA ASN A 106 8.46 7.72 -20.11
C ASN A 106 7.99 6.84 -21.27
N ALA A 107 6.76 7.08 -21.71
CA ALA A 107 6.32 6.59 -23.01
C ALA A 107 7.15 7.24 -24.12
N HIS A 108 7.47 6.47 -25.16
CA HIS A 108 8.34 6.88 -26.26
C HIS A 108 7.95 6.21 -27.56
N TYR A 109 8.50 6.69 -28.67
CA TYR A 109 8.33 6.06 -29.97
C TYR A 109 9.39 4.99 -30.21
N ARG A 110 8.98 3.93 -30.89
CA ARG A 110 9.90 2.94 -31.44
C ARG A 110 9.52 2.56 -32.85
N TYR A 111 10.51 2.49 -33.72
CA TYR A 111 10.34 1.98 -35.08
C TYR A 111 10.42 0.45 -35.07
N GLU A 112 9.32 -0.22 -35.38
CA GLU A 112 9.21 -1.68 -35.49
C GLU A 112 8.21 -2.02 -36.59
N GLU A 113 8.44 -3.12 -37.33
CA GLU A 113 7.50 -3.62 -38.36
C GLU A 113 7.08 -2.54 -39.37
N ASP A 114 8.03 -1.73 -39.81
CA ASP A 114 7.80 -0.62 -40.72
C ASP A 114 6.77 0.41 -40.24
N HIS A 115 6.69 0.68 -38.94
CA HIS A 115 5.94 1.82 -38.43
C HIS A 115 6.48 2.29 -37.09
N PHE A 116 6.11 3.50 -36.67
CA PHE A 116 6.32 3.96 -35.30
C PHE A 116 5.17 3.48 -34.41
N LYS A 117 5.53 2.79 -33.33
CA LYS A 117 4.64 2.43 -32.22
C LYS A 117 4.93 3.32 -31.02
N ILE A 118 3.90 3.69 -30.28
CA ILE A 118 4.07 4.27 -28.94
C ILE A 118 4.28 3.11 -27.98
N ILE A 119 5.46 3.05 -27.37
CA ILE A 119 5.76 2.17 -26.25
C ILE A 119 5.25 2.85 -24.99
N PRO A 120 4.39 2.20 -24.18
CA PRO A 120 3.83 2.81 -22.99
C PRO A 120 4.89 3.04 -21.92
N GLU A 121 4.57 3.96 -21.01
CA GLU A 121 5.39 4.27 -19.86
C GLU A 121 5.52 3.06 -18.92
N GLU A 122 6.68 2.96 -18.26
CA GLU A 122 6.93 1.95 -17.23
C GLU A 122 6.99 2.62 -15.86
N MET A 123 6.20 2.10 -14.91
CA MET A 123 6.24 2.56 -13.53
C MET A 123 7.50 2.05 -12.83
N GLY A 124 8.26 2.95 -12.23
CA GLY A 124 9.47 2.60 -11.45
C GLY A 124 9.17 2.24 -9.99
N THR A 125 10.20 2.12 -9.17
CA THR A 125 10.09 2.04 -7.70
C THR A 125 10.83 3.15 -6.98
N ARG A 126 11.36 4.13 -7.74
CA ARG A 126 12.03 5.30 -7.18
C ARG A 126 11.06 6.12 -6.34
N LEU A 127 11.37 6.28 -5.06
CA LEU A 127 10.56 7.06 -4.12
C LEU A 127 10.80 8.56 -4.32
N ASP A 128 9.73 9.34 -4.22
CA ASP A 128 9.81 10.80 -4.10
C ASP A 128 10.06 11.14 -2.63
N THR A 129 11.32 11.39 -2.27
CA THR A 129 11.70 11.67 -0.88
C THR A 129 11.08 12.95 -0.33
N ALA A 130 10.73 13.91 -1.21
CA ALA A 130 10.10 15.16 -0.78
C ALA A 130 8.65 14.95 -0.34
N LYS A 131 7.95 14.00 -0.96
CA LYS A 131 6.57 13.60 -0.59
C LYS A 131 6.52 12.54 0.50
N LEU A 132 7.49 11.62 0.49
CA LEU A 132 7.49 10.48 1.42
C LEU A 132 7.63 10.91 2.89
N LYS A 133 8.53 11.85 3.21
CA LYS A 133 8.73 12.30 4.61
C LYS A 133 7.44 12.88 5.23
N PRO A 134 6.80 13.91 4.65
CA PRO A 134 5.56 14.46 5.22
C PRO A 134 4.42 13.43 5.25
N PHE A 135 4.37 12.51 4.27
CA PHE A 135 3.43 11.40 4.33
C PHE A 135 3.65 10.49 5.55
N LEU A 136 4.90 10.11 5.85
CA LEU A 136 5.21 9.27 7.02
C LEU A 136 4.83 9.97 8.34
N GLU A 137 5.06 11.28 8.44
CA GLU A 137 4.63 12.09 9.59
C GLU A 137 3.10 12.05 9.77
N LEU A 138 2.35 12.23 8.68
CA LEU A 138 0.89 12.13 8.66
C LEU A 138 0.41 10.73 9.07
N ALA A 139 0.99 9.69 8.48
CA ALA A 139 0.63 8.30 8.78
C ALA A 139 0.83 7.98 10.26
N LEU A 140 1.95 8.41 10.86
CA LEU A 140 2.26 8.18 12.27
C LEU A 140 1.39 8.97 13.25
N ASN A 141 0.83 10.11 12.83
CA ASN A 141 -0.11 10.90 13.62
C ASN A 141 -1.50 10.28 13.66
N ASN A 142 -1.84 9.50 12.63
CA ASN A 142 -3.17 8.90 12.50
C ASN A 142 -3.31 7.58 13.29
N GLY A 143 -4.56 7.11 13.39
CA GLY A 143 -4.89 5.83 14.00
C GLY A 143 -4.60 4.63 13.10
N ALA A 144 -5.07 3.45 13.51
CA ALA A 144 -4.92 2.22 12.74
C ALA A 144 -5.52 2.39 11.33
N LYS A 145 -4.69 2.26 10.30
CA LYS A 145 -5.05 2.48 8.89
C LYS A 145 -4.02 1.81 7.99
N THR A 146 -4.45 1.38 6.81
CA THR A 146 -3.56 0.97 5.72
C THR A 146 -3.43 2.11 4.72
N TYR A 147 -2.20 2.41 4.31
CA TYR A 147 -1.87 3.41 3.29
C TYR A 147 -1.15 2.72 2.13
N ASP A 148 -1.41 3.16 0.90
CA ASP A 148 -0.72 2.69 -0.29
C ASP A 148 0.14 3.83 -0.86
N LEU A 149 1.45 3.63 -0.94
CA LEU A 149 2.41 4.62 -1.46
C LEU A 149 2.12 5.04 -2.91
N ASN A 150 1.38 4.24 -3.70
CA ASN A 150 0.91 4.63 -5.02
C ASN A 150 -0.24 5.65 -4.94
N VAL A 151 -1.21 5.41 -4.05
CA VAL A 151 -2.37 6.28 -3.86
C VAL A 151 -1.95 7.61 -3.24
N GLU A 152 -0.97 7.56 -2.35
CA GLU A 152 -0.42 8.71 -1.63
C GLU A 152 0.71 9.41 -2.44
N ASP A 153 0.88 9.05 -3.72
CA ASP A 153 1.80 9.68 -4.69
C ASP A 153 3.26 9.81 -4.20
N CYS A 154 3.74 8.79 -3.48
CA CYS A 154 5.08 8.77 -2.87
C CYS A 154 6.17 8.19 -3.79
N TYR A 155 5.84 7.86 -5.04
CA TYR A 155 6.79 7.42 -6.06
C TYR A 155 6.99 8.51 -7.12
N LEU A 156 8.19 8.55 -7.71
CA LEU A 156 8.36 9.26 -8.98
C LEU A 156 7.56 8.56 -10.06
N ASN A 157 6.75 9.33 -10.78
CA ASN A 157 5.93 8.85 -11.88
C ASN A 157 6.53 9.25 -13.23
N PRO A 158 6.26 8.48 -14.30
CA PRO A 158 6.56 8.90 -15.66
C PRO A 158 5.93 10.27 -15.97
N GLN A 159 6.70 11.12 -16.64
CA GLN A 159 6.27 12.47 -17.04
C GLN A 159 5.48 12.44 -18.35
N VAL A 160 5.80 11.50 -19.23
CA VAL A 160 5.08 11.29 -20.49
C VAL A 160 4.40 9.94 -20.43
N LYS A 161 3.09 9.95 -20.66
CA LYS A 161 2.26 8.74 -20.74
C LYS A 161 1.91 8.42 -22.18
N HIS A 162 1.57 7.18 -22.47
CA HIS A 162 1.19 6.73 -23.81
C HIS A 162 0.01 7.50 -24.40
N ASN A 163 -0.85 8.07 -23.55
CA ASN A 163 -1.99 8.87 -23.95
C ASN A 163 -1.72 10.38 -23.98
N ASP A 164 -0.48 10.82 -23.74
CA ASP A 164 -0.06 12.22 -23.82
C ASP A 164 -0.35 12.76 -25.23
N ASN A 165 -1.03 13.91 -25.29
CA ASN A 165 -1.46 14.51 -26.54
C ASN A 165 -0.27 14.88 -27.44
N ARG A 166 0.88 15.24 -26.85
CA ARG A 166 2.10 15.56 -27.62
C ARG A 166 2.57 14.37 -28.44
N LEU A 167 2.45 13.14 -27.91
CA LEU A 167 2.74 11.96 -28.70
C LEU A 167 1.76 11.89 -29.86
N LYS A 168 0.44 11.87 -29.60
CA LYS A 168 -0.59 11.76 -30.65
C LYS A 168 -0.46 12.80 -31.77
N GLU A 169 -0.10 14.04 -31.44
CA GLU A 169 0.09 15.13 -32.42
C GLU A 169 1.27 14.89 -33.36
N ILE A 170 2.33 14.23 -32.90
CA ILE A 170 3.54 13.95 -33.68
C ILE A 170 3.37 12.71 -34.57
N THR A 171 2.50 11.77 -34.19
CA THR A 171 2.34 10.47 -34.89
C THR A 171 2.08 10.63 -36.40
N PRO A 172 1.17 11.51 -36.88
CA PRO A 172 0.91 11.66 -38.32
C PRO A 172 2.14 12.13 -39.09
N ARG A 173 2.95 13.02 -38.51
CA ARG A 173 4.19 13.52 -39.13
C ARG A 173 5.23 12.42 -39.27
N LEU A 174 5.38 11.58 -38.23
CA LEU A 174 6.26 10.42 -38.28
C LEU A 174 5.82 9.41 -39.35
N MET A 175 4.52 9.14 -39.47
CA MET A 175 4.00 8.29 -40.55
C MET A 175 4.25 8.88 -41.94
N GLN A 176 4.09 10.19 -42.11
CA GLN A 176 4.37 10.86 -43.38
C GLN A 176 5.84 10.75 -43.77
N MET A 177 6.77 10.88 -42.81
CA MET A 177 8.20 10.71 -43.06
C MET A 177 8.54 9.29 -43.57
N LEU A 178 7.84 8.26 -43.07
CA LEU A 178 8.00 6.88 -43.53
C LEU A 178 7.49 6.62 -44.97
N GLN A 179 6.69 7.53 -45.53
CA GLN A 179 6.24 7.44 -46.93
C GLN A 179 7.25 8.05 -47.91
N LEU A 180 8.27 8.75 -47.41
CA LEU A 180 9.30 9.34 -48.26
C LEU A 180 10.17 8.23 -48.85
N LYS A 181 10.40 8.31 -50.16
CA LYS A 181 11.44 7.55 -50.86
C LYS A 181 12.30 8.56 -51.59
N LEU A 182 13.56 8.71 -51.15
CA LEU A 182 14.52 9.55 -51.85
C LEU A 182 15.56 8.66 -52.50
N GLU A 183 15.78 8.87 -53.79
CA GLU A 183 16.84 8.22 -54.55
C GLU A 183 17.84 9.29 -54.94
N TYR A 184 19.06 9.20 -54.41
CA TYR A 184 20.16 10.10 -54.74
C TYR A 184 21.18 9.34 -55.58
N LYS A 185 21.39 9.81 -56.81
CA LYS A 185 22.32 9.22 -57.76
C LYS A 185 23.64 9.98 -57.76
N PHE A 186 24.71 9.29 -57.38
CA PHE A 186 26.10 9.70 -57.57
C PHE A 186 26.63 9.14 -58.91
N GLU A 187 27.82 9.54 -59.34
CA GLU A 187 28.46 9.02 -60.57
C GLU A 187 28.60 7.49 -60.52
N ASP A 188 29.04 6.94 -59.39
CA ASP A 188 29.31 5.50 -59.23
C ASP A 188 28.36 4.77 -58.26
N ALA A 189 27.35 5.44 -57.70
CA ALA A 189 26.48 4.84 -56.68
C ALA A 189 25.04 5.38 -56.69
N LEU A 190 24.10 4.59 -56.17
CA LEU A 190 22.72 4.98 -55.91
C LEU A 190 22.42 4.80 -54.42
N LEU A 191 22.10 5.88 -53.72
CA LEU A 191 21.63 5.84 -52.34
C LEU A 191 20.10 5.91 -52.34
N THR A 192 19.44 4.88 -51.83
CA THR A 192 18.00 4.88 -51.60
C THR A 192 17.73 5.09 -50.11
N LEU A 193 17.12 6.22 -49.76
CA LEU A 193 16.56 6.46 -48.44
C LEU A 193 15.10 6.00 -48.48
N ASP A 194 14.91 4.74 -48.09
CA ASP A 194 13.59 4.12 -47.97
C ASP A 194 13.06 4.19 -46.54
N LYS A 195 11.84 3.70 -46.38
CA LYS A 195 11.14 3.61 -45.10
C LYS A 195 11.98 3.00 -43.97
N LYS A 196 12.69 1.90 -44.26
CA LYS A 196 13.54 1.20 -43.29
C LYS A 196 14.72 2.06 -42.87
N THR A 197 15.38 2.70 -43.84
CA THR A 197 16.52 3.59 -43.59
C THR A 197 16.09 4.83 -42.82
N ILE A 198 14.99 5.47 -43.22
CA ILE A 198 14.43 6.66 -42.56
C ILE A 198 13.97 6.31 -41.14
N GLY A 199 13.27 5.20 -40.96
CA GLY A 199 12.79 4.74 -39.65
C GLY A 199 13.93 4.49 -38.66
N GLY A 200 15.07 3.96 -39.12
CA GLY A 200 16.26 3.76 -38.29
C GLY A 200 17.03 5.06 -37.94
N LEU A 201 16.85 6.14 -38.72
CA LEU A 201 17.52 7.43 -38.50
C LEU A 201 16.75 8.36 -37.56
N ILE A 202 15.43 8.23 -37.50
CA ILE A 202 14.59 9.07 -36.64
C ILE A 202 14.76 8.61 -35.19
N THR A 203 15.46 9.41 -34.40
CA THR A 203 15.46 9.32 -32.94
C THR A 203 14.56 10.41 -32.39
N THR A 204 13.53 10.04 -31.63
CA THR A 204 12.72 11.02 -30.90
C THR A 204 13.44 11.31 -29.60
N ASN A 205 14.14 12.45 -29.52
CA ASN A 205 14.90 12.83 -28.35
C ASN A 205 13.97 12.94 -27.13
N GLU A 206 14.12 12.05 -26.15
CA GLU A 206 13.20 11.87 -25.01
C GLU A 206 13.39 12.93 -23.89
N LYS A 207 14.01 14.07 -24.20
CA LYS A 207 14.32 15.16 -23.24
C LYS A 207 13.81 16.52 -23.74
N ALA A 208 12.49 16.68 -23.83
CA ALA A 208 11.84 17.99 -23.94
C ALA A 208 10.69 18.11 -22.93
#